data_AF-G5JZF6-F1
#
_entry.id   AF-G5JZF6-F1
#
_cell.length_a   1.000
_cell.length_b   1.000
_cell.length_c   1.000
_cell.angle_alpha   90.00
_cell.angle_beta   90.00
_cell.angle_gamma   90.00
#
_symmetry.space_group_name_H-M   'P 1'
#
loop_
_entity.id
_entity.type
_entity.pdbx_description
1 polymer ?
#
loop_
_entity_poly.entity_id
_entity_poly.type
_entity_poly.pdbx_seq_one_letter_code
_entity_poly.pdbx_strand_id
1 'polypeptide(L)'
;MGYSIHAGDVHDSQAFPELFDKIKALNSHYLIADSGYKTPSIAHYLLTLGVIPVFPYTRPHSKKDLLRPKEFIYDEYYDVYLCPENQPLHYSTTNRDGYREYKSGPAICQTCALLSVCTQSKNHQKVITRHLWKDDLEVCEDIRHQLGMKERYQQRKETIERLFGTAKEYHNLRYTRLKGKSKMGATLGLTLACLNLKKYSKWMAGIALFLCLKVAKMRQIIIMIVKEKTNWRFRPVCLQSEVETYVSTFFSIFMRKEFRGCKLV
;
A
#
# COMPACT_ATOMS: atom_id res chain seq x y z
N MET A 1 -18.43 8.01 7.76
CA MET A 1 -18.00 6.70 7.23
C MET A 1 -16.76 6.89 6.38
N GLY A 2 -15.68 6.13 6.61
CA GLY A 2 -14.38 6.31 5.95
C GLY A 2 -14.27 5.61 4.60
N TYR A 3 -15.11 5.98 3.63
CA TYR A 3 -14.97 5.52 2.24
C TYR A 3 -15.32 6.63 1.25
N SER A 4 -14.82 6.53 0.01
CA SER A 4 -15.17 7.43 -1.09
C SER A 4 -15.54 6.67 -2.36
N ILE A 5 -16.39 7.29 -3.19
CA ILE A 5 -16.84 6.73 -4.45
C ILE A 5 -16.46 7.68 -5.57
N HIS A 6 -15.67 7.17 -6.50
CA HIS A 6 -15.21 7.89 -7.68
C HIS A 6 -15.71 7.18 -8.94
N ALA A 7 -15.77 7.92 -10.04
CA ALA A 7 -16.10 7.36 -11.33
C ALA A 7 -14.98 6.42 -11.81
N GLY A 8 -15.33 5.47 -12.68
CA GLY A 8 -14.41 4.41 -13.13
C GLY A 8 -13.23 4.90 -13.97
N ASP A 9 -13.37 6.07 -14.58
CA ASP A 9 -12.42 6.75 -15.47
C ASP A 9 -11.36 7.58 -14.73
N VAL A 10 -11.62 7.98 -13.49
CA VAL A 10 -10.68 8.77 -12.69
C VAL A 10 -9.50 7.90 -12.25
N HIS A 11 -8.27 8.34 -12.55
CA HIS A 11 -7.06 7.64 -12.10
C HIS A 11 -6.94 7.70 -10.57
N ASP A 12 -6.49 6.61 -9.94
CA ASP A 12 -6.55 6.49 -8.47
C ASP A 12 -5.70 7.54 -7.75
N SER A 13 -4.61 7.96 -8.38
CA SER A 13 -3.77 9.03 -7.84
C SER A 13 -4.51 10.37 -7.68
N GLN A 14 -5.51 10.63 -8.52
CA GLN A 14 -6.32 11.86 -8.44
C GLN A 14 -7.34 11.82 -7.30
N ALA A 15 -7.80 10.62 -6.94
CA ALA A 15 -8.74 10.41 -5.84
C ALA A 15 -8.08 10.40 -4.46
N PHE A 16 -6.73 10.35 -4.41
CA PHE A 16 -5.98 10.17 -3.17
C PHE A 16 -6.17 11.31 -2.14
N PRO A 17 -6.14 12.61 -2.50
CA PRO A 17 -6.25 13.69 -1.51
C PRO A 17 -7.55 13.67 -0.71
N GLU A 18 -8.70 13.57 -1.38
CA GLU A 18 -10.02 13.52 -0.73
C GLU A 18 -10.17 12.35 0.25
N LEU A 19 -9.50 11.24 -0.08
CA LEU A 19 -9.52 10.03 0.71
C LEU A 19 -8.56 10.14 1.90
N PHE A 20 -7.36 10.65 1.68
CA PHE A 20 -6.38 10.88 2.75
C PHE A 20 -6.95 11.83 3.81
N ASP A 21 -7.69 12.87 3.39
CA ASP A 21 -8.35 13.81 4.29
C ASP A 21 -9.36 13.15 5.25
N LYS A 22 -9.99 12.05 4.85
CA LYS A 22 -10.93 11.32 5.73
C LYS A 22 -10.23 10.45 6.77
N ILE A 23 -8.99 10.06 6.50
CA ILE A 23 -8.23 9.12 7.33
C ILE A 23 -7.10 9.80 8.12
N LYS A 24 -6.69 11.02 7.76
CA LYS A 24 -5.61 11.76 8.43
C LYS A 24 -5.81 11.91 9.93
N ALA A 25 -7.08 11.98 10.37
CA ALA A 25 -7.45 12.06 11.79
C ALA A 25 -7.05 10.82 12.61
N LEU A 26 -6.77 9.68 11.96
CA LEU A 26 -6.31 8.46 12.63
C LEU A 26 -4.83 8.53 13.03
N ASN A 27 -4.08 9.51 12.54
CA ASN A 27 -2.68 9.77 12.86
C ASN A 27 -1.79 8.51 12.76
N SER A 28 -1.97 7.73 11.69
CA SER A 28 -1.24 6.49 11.47
C SER A 28 0.20 6.75 11.03
N HIS A 29 1.14 6.07 11.68
CA HIS A 29 2.56 6.12 11.32
C HIS A 29 2.87 5.44 9.97
N TYR A 30 2.11 4.38 9.62
CA TYR A 30 2.28 3.64 8.37
C TYR A 30 1.00 3.68 7.54
N LEU A 31 1.13 3.98 6.25
CA LEU A 31 0.05 3.90 5.28
C LEU A 31 0.36 2.83 4.24
N ILE A 32 -0.50 1.83 4.13
CA ILE A 32 -0.29 0.70 3.21
C ILE A 32 -1.21 0.89 2.02
N ALA A 33 -0.66 1.08 0.83
CA ALA A 33 -1.44 1.47 -0.33
C ALA A 33 -1.22 0.54 -1.53
N ASP A 34 -2.24 0.44 -2.38
CA ASP A 34 -2.14 -0.28 -3.66
C ASP A 34 -1.12 0.35 -4.62
N SER A 35 -0.69 -0.44 -5.60
CA SER A 35 0.20 0.00 -6.68
C SER A 35 -0.34 1.20 -7.47
N GLY A 36 -1.66 1.41 -7.50
CA GLY A 36 -2.28 2.58 -8.16
C GLY A 36 -2.04 3.91 -7.46
N TYR A 37 -1.68 3.91 -6.17
CA TYR A 37 -1.30 5.12 -5.42
C TYR A 37 0.21 5.37 -5.41
N LYS A 38 0.98 4.47 -6.04
CA LYS A 38 2.43 4.58 -6.09
C LYS A 38 2.83 5.59 -7.15
N THR A 39 2.71 6.87 -6.83
CA THR A 39 3.16 8.00 -7.66
C THR A 39 4.16 8.87 -6.89
N PRO A 40 5.10 9.54 -7.59
CA PRO A 40 6.04 10.47 -6.96
C PRO A 40 5.34 11.55 -6.10
N SER A 41 4.24 12.10 -6.60
CA SER A 41 3.43 13.10 -5.88
C SER A 41 2.85 12.62 -4.57
N ILE A 42 2.31 11.39 -4.53
CA ILE A 42 1.74 10.82 -3.31
C ILE A 42 2.84 10.43 -2.34
N ALA A 43 3.95 9.88 -2.84
CA ALA A 43 5.12 9.56 -2.02
C ALA A 43 5.65 10.81 -1.31
N HIS A 44 5.92 11.88 -2.06
CA HIS A 44 6.36 13.16 -1.51
C HIS A 44 5.38 13.72 -0.48
N TYR A 45 4.08 13.73 -0.81
CA TYR A 45 3.05 14.25 0.08
C TYR A 45 2.98 13.47 1.41
N LEU A 46 3.11 12.14 1.37
CA LEU A 46 3.08 11.32 2.59
C LEU A 46 4.33 11.50 3.44
N LEU A 47 5.51 11.50 2.82
CA LEU A 47 6.79 11.68 3.52
C LEU A 47 6.90 13.07 4.15
N THR A 48 6.43 14.12 3.46
CA THR A 48 6.39 15.50 4.02
C THR A 48 5.47 15.62 5.23
N LEU A 49 4.42 14.80 5.31
CA LEU A 49 3.55 14.69 6.48
C LEU A 49 4.07 13.75 7.57
N GLY A 50 5.23 13.11 7.37
CA GLY A 50 5.80 12.15 8.31
C GLY A 50 5.09 10.79 8.34
N VAL A 51 4.23 10.50 7.36
CA VAL A 51 3.55 9.20 7.23
C VAL A 51 4.40 8.30 6.33
N ILE A 52 4.79 7.11 6.81
CA ILE A 52 5.63 6.18 6.06
C ILE A 52 4.75 5.36 5.08
N PRO A 53 4.86 5.57 3.76
CA PRO A 53 4.12 4.78 2.80
C PRO A 53 4.76 3.39 2.60
N VAL A 54 3.94 2.35 2.60
CA VAL A 54 4.33 0.98 2.26
C VAL A 54 3.66 0.61 0.94
N PHE A 55 4.41 0.76 -0.15
CA PHE A 55 3.94 0.43 -1.50
C PHE A 55 4.41 -0.97 -1.94
N PRO A 56 3.66 -1.65 -2.82
CA PRO A 56 4.11 -2.91 -3.41
C PRO A 56 5.24 -2.68 -4.41
N TYR A 57 5.93 -3.78 -4.75
CA TYR A 57 6.77 -3.82 -5.95
C TYR A 57 5.92 -3.60 -7.20
N THR A 58 6.38 -2.71 -8.08
CA THR A 58 5.82 -2.53 -9.41
C THR A 58 6.87 -2.93 -10.41
N ARG A 59 6.56 -3.93 -11.25
CA ARG A 59 7.49 -4.31 -12.32
C ARG A 59 7.61 -3.13 -13.29
N PRO A 60 8.82 -2.63 -13.58
CA PRO A 60 8.99 -1.59 -14.59
C PRO A 60 8.52 -2.11 -15.94
N HIS A 61 7.67 -1.35 -16.61
CA HIS A 61 7.22 -1.63 -17.96
C HIS A 61 8.18 -0.94 -18.94
N SER A 62 8.92 -1.74 -19.70
CA SER A 62 9.72 -1.25 -20.83
C SER A 62 9.30 -2.00 -22.10
N LYS A 63 9.41 -1.33 -23.25
CA LYS A 63 9.31 -2.03 -24.54
C LYS A 63 10.43 -3.07 -24.61
N LYS A 64 10.14 -4.28 -25.10
CA LYS A 64 11.08 -5.41 -25.06
C LYS A 64 12.35 -5.17 -25.88
N ASP A 65 12.25 -4.42 -26.97
CA ASP A 65 13.30 -4.31 -27.99
C ASP A 65 14.09 -2.99 -27.90
N LEU A 66 13.86 -2.18 -26.87
CA LEU A 66 14.53 -0.90 -26.66
C LEU A 66 15.29 -0.87 -25.34
N LEU A 67 16.39 -0.11 -25.31
CA LEU A 67 17.20 0.12 -24.12
C LEU A 67 16.32 0.60 -22.96
N ARG A 68 16.47 -0.04 -21.80
CA ARG A 68 15.65 0.23 -20.62
C ARG A 68 16.17 1.48 -19.91
N PRO A 69 15.29 2.21 -19.19
CA PRO A 69 15.73 3.36 -18.38
C PRO A 69 16.84 3.03 -17.37
N LYS A 70 16.92 1.78 -16.90
CA LYS A 70 17.96 1.31 -15.97
C LYS A 70 19.37 1.25 -16.57
N GLU A 71 19.47 1.23 -17.89
CA GLU A 71 20.77 1.23 -18.59
C GLU A 71 21.34 2.64 -18.70
N PHE A 72 20.55 3.66 -18.36
CA PHE A 72 21.00 5.04 -18.27
C PHE A 72 21.26 5.38 -16.81
N ILE A 73 22.49 5.79 -16.52
CA ILE A 73 22.93 6.09 -15.16
C ILE A 73 22.74 7.58 -14.93
N TYR A 74 22.10 7.95 -13.82
CA TYR A 74 21.97 9.34 -13.42
C TYR A 74 23.20 9.75 -12.61
N ASP A 75 23.84 10.84 -13.03
CA ASP A 75 24.93 11.48 -12.29
C ASP A 75 24.37 12.71 -11.56
N GLU A 76 24.34 12.64 -10.23
CA GLU A 76 23.84 13.69 -9.35
C GLU A 76 24.73 14.94 -9.34
N TYR A 77 26.05 14.79 -9.54
CA TYR A 77 26.99 15.90 -9.44
C TYR A 77 26.90 16.82 -10.66
N TYR A 78 26.74 16.24 -11.85
CA TYR A 78 26.64 16.99 -13.09
C TYR A 78 25.20 17.22 -13.58
N ASP A 79 24.18 16.65 -12.91
CA ASP A 79 22.77 16.65 -13.33
C ASP A 79 22.61 16.19 -14.79
N VAL A 80 23.18 15.02 -15.10
CA VAL A 80 23.11 14.41 -16.44
C VAL A 80 22.78 12.93 -16.36
N TYR A 81 22.20 12.41 -17.44
CA TYR A 81 22.12 10.97 -17.64
C TYR A 81 23.22 10.50 -18.57
N LEU A 82 23.97 9.47 -18.17
CA LEU A 82 24.96 8.81 -19.01
C LEU A 82 24.31 7.65 -19.76
N CYS A 83 24.50 7.60 -21.07
CA CYS A 83 24.10 6.45 -21.88
C CYS A 83 25.13 5.30 -21.79
N PRO A 84 24.81 4.09 -22.29
CA PRO A 84 25.76 2.97 -22.31
C PRO A 84 27.08 3.24 -23.07
N GLU A 85 27.07 4.19 -24.00
CA GLU A 85 28.26 4.67 -24.73
C GLU A 85 28.95 5.86 -24.03
N ASN A 86 28.64 6.09 -22.76
CA ASN A 86 29.17 7.18 -21.92
C ASN A 86 28.95 8.60 -22.45
N GLN A 87 27.95 8.80 -23.32
CA GLN A 87 27.56 10.13 -23.78
C GLN A 87 26.54 10.77 -22.81
N PRO A 88 26.73 12.04 -22.42
CA PRO A 88 25.82 12.72 -21.51
C PRO A 88 24.54 13.16 -22.22
N LEU A 89 23.42 13.00 -21.52
CA LEU A 89 22.13 13.56 -21.84
C LEU A 89 21.90 14.72 -20.87
N HIS A 90 21.92 15.93 -21.42
CA HIS A 90 21.78 17.15 -20.63
C HIS A 90 20.32 17.46 -20.34
N TYR A 91 20.09 18.09 -19.19
CA TYR A 91 18.81 18.70 -18.87
C TYR A 91 18.41 19.71 -19.95
N SER A 92 17.15 19.64 -20.38
CA SER A 92 16.58 20.53 -21.40
C SER A 92 15.50 21.41 -20.80
N THR A 93 14.41 20.80 -20.33
CA THR A 93 13.22 21.53 -19.88
C THR A 93 12.47 20.73 -18.82
N THR A 94 11.73 21.43 -17.97
CA THR A 94 10.78 20.81 -17.04
C THR A 94 9.36 21.06 -17.56
N ASN A 95 8.59 19.99 -17.72
CA ASN A 95 7.19 20.06 -18.12
C ASN A 95 6.30 20.53 -16.95
N ARG A 96 5.10 21.04 -17.25
CA ARG A 96 4.10 21.50 -16.26
C ARG A 96 3.72 20.42 -15.25
N ASP A 97 3.78 19.16 -15.67
CA ASP A 97 3.48 18.00 -14.81
C ASP A 97 4.63 17.61 -13.87
N GLY A 98 5.72 18.40 -13.83
CA GLY A 98 6.85 18.16 -12.92
C GLY A 98 7.83 17.09 -13.40
N TYR A 99 7.97 16.91 -14.71
CA TYR A 99 8.98 16.03 -15.30
C TYR A 99 10.13 16.84 -15.90
N ARG A 100 11.35 16.58 -15.46
CA ARG A 100 12.59 17.03 -16.09
C ARG A 100 12.89 16.15 -17.30
N GLU A 101 13.15 16.78 -18.43
CA GLU A 101 13.55 16.13 -19.68
C GLU A 101 15.06 16.25 -19.88
N TYR A 102 15.70 15.11 -20.10
CA TYR A 102 17.11 15.01 -20.45
C TYR A 102 17.22 14.53 -21.89
N LYS A 103 17.98 15.24 -22.72
CA LYS A 103 18.03 15.02 -24.17
C LYS A 103 19.45 14.71 -24.62
N SER A 104 19.58 13.74 -25.52
CA SER A 104 20.86 13.46 -26.18
C SER A 104 21.13 14.44 -27.33
N GLY A 105 22.40 14.61 -27.67
CA GLY A 105 22.82 15.33 -28.87
C GLY A 105 22.51 14.49 -30.13
N PRO A 106 21.66 14.96 -31.06
CA PRO A 106 21.27 14.17 -32.23
C PRO A 106 22.45 13.89 -33.18
N ALA A 107 23.39 14.84 -33.32
CA ALA A 107 24.58 14.68 -34.16
C ALA A 107 25.47 13.51 -33.72
N ILE A 108 25.62 13.32 -32.40
CA ILE A 108 26.41 12.22 -31.83
C ILE A 108 25.66 10.90 -31.95
N CYS A 109 24.34 10.93 -31.72
CA CYS A 109 23.52 9.72 -31.77
C CYS A 109 23.34 9.17 -33.20
N GLN A 110 23.42 10.00 -34.24
CA GLN A 110 23.34 9.56 -35.64
C GLN A 110 24.42 8.54 -36.01
N THR A 111 25.63 8.70 -35.46
CA THR A 111 26.77 7.79 -35.70
C THR A 111 26.88 6.68 -34.65
N CYS A 112 25.93 6.57 -33.72
CA CYS A 112 26.00 5.63 -32.61
C CYS A 112 25.63 4.21 -33.05
N ALA A 113 26.46 3.22 -32.69
CA ALA A 113 26.23 1.81 -32.99
C ALA A 113 24.92 1.27 -32.37
N LEU A 114 24.54 1.78 -31.20
CA LEU A 114 23.34 1.36 -30.47
C LEU A 114 22.07 2.10 -30.89
N LEU A 115 22.10 2.95 -31.93
CA LEU A 115 20.97 3.80 -32.32
C LEU A 115 19.68 2.99 -32.55
N SER A 116 19.77 1.84 -33.22
CA SER A 116 18.64 0.96 -33.53
C SER A 116 17.93 0.41 -32.30
N VAL A 117 18.66 0.20 -31.20
CA VAL A 117 18.15 -0.31 -29.92
C VAL A 117 17.86 0.83 -28.94
N CYS A 118 18.47 2.01 -29.12
CA CYS A 118 18.37 3.14 -28.19
C CYS A 118 17.09 3.97 -28.35
N THR A 119 16.76 4.36 -29.59
CA THR A 119 15.63 5.26 -29.88
C THR A 119 15.00 5.00 -31.23
N GLN A 120 13.67 5.13 -31.31
CA GLN A 120 12.90 5.09 -32.57
C GLN A 120 12.57 6.49 -33.09
N SER A 121 13.17 7.53 -32.49
CA SER A 121 12.93 8.93 -32.87
C SER A 121 13.49 9.21 -34.26
N LYS A 122 12.71 9.88 -35.12
CA LYS A 122 13.14 10.35 -36.44
C LYS A 122 14.31 11.33 -36.37
N ASN A 123 14.43 12.06 -35.26
CA ASN A 123 15.48 13.06 -35.06
C ASN A 123 16.75 12.44 -34.44
N HIS A 124 16.80 11.11 -34.28
CA HIS A 124 17.90 10.38 -33.63
C HIS A 124 18.23 10.85 -32.22
N GLN A 125 17.26 11.48 -31.55
CA GLN A 125 17.39 11.99 -30.18
C GLN A 125 16.74 11.02 -29.19
N LYS A 126 17.45 10.71 -28.11
CA LYS A 126 16.93 10.02 -26.93
C LYS A 126 16.45 11.07 -25.93
N VAL A 127 15.27 10.85 -25.38
CA VAL A 127 14.70 11.66 -24.31
C VAL A 127 14.45 10.76 -23.11
N ILE A 128 14.94 11.17 -21.94
CA ILE A 128 14.69 10.54 -20.65
C ILE A 128 13.93 11.54 -19.78
N THR A 129 12.86 11.07 -19.14
CA THR A 129 12.07 11.88 -18.23
C THR A 129 12.30 11.43 -16.79
N ARG A 130 12.66 12.36 -15.91
CA ARG A 130 12.78 12.15 -14.46
C ARG A 130 11.77 13.05 -13.76
N HIS A 131 10.94 12.50 -12.88
CA HIS A 131 10.02 13.32 -12.08
C HIS A 131 10.79 14.09 -11.00
N LEU A 132 10.37 15.30 -10.61
CA LEU A 132 11.02 16.09 -9.55
C LEU A 132 11.15 15.30 -8.24
N TRP A 133 10.05 14.73 -7.75
CA TRP A 133 10.00 13.89 -6.55
C TRP A 133 10.36 12.41 -6.80
N LYS A 134 11.26 12.13 -7.74
CA LYS A 134 11.68 10.74 -8.02
C LYS A 134 12.40 10.13 -6.82
N ASP A 135 13.18 10.94 -6.11
CA ASP A 135 14.02 10.50 -4.98
C ASP A 135 13.14 10.04 -3.81
N ASP A 136 12.05 10.75 -3.52
CA ASP A 136 11.05 10.34 -2.52
C ASP A 136 10.43 8.98 -2.84
N LEU A 137 10.22 8.69 -4.12
CA LEU A 137 9.72 7.38 -4.55
C LEU A 137 10.78 6.28 -4.38
N GLU A 138 12.06 6.61 -4.53
CA GLU A 138 13.18 5.69 -4.28
C GLU A 138 13.32 5.40 -2.78
N VAL A 139 13.17 6.41 -1.91
CA VAL A 139 13.07 6.21 -0.45
C VAL A 139 11.93 5.23 -0.10
N CYS A 140 10.78 5.34 -0.77
CA CYS A 140 9.68 4.39 -0.57
C CYS A 140 10.01 2.96 -1.02
N GLU A 141 10.86 2.80 -2.04
CA GLU A 141 11.36 1.48 -2.44
C GLU A 141 12.31 0.90 -1.40
N ASP A 142 13.16 1.72 -0.79
CA ASP A 142 14.06 1.30 0.28
C ASP A 142 13.28 0.90 1.53
N ILE A 143 12.23 1.66 1.90
CA ILE A 143 11.31 1.31 2.98
C ILE A 143 10.74 -0.09 2.79
N ARG A 144 10.34 -0.47 1.56
CA ARG A 144 9.81 -1.80 1.27
C ARG A 144 10.80 -2.93 1.59
N HIS A 145 12.10 -2.66 1.49
CA HIS A 145 13.16 -3.61 1.80
C HIS A 145 13.53 -3.69 3.30
N GLN A 146 12.99 -2.79 4.13
CA GLN A 146 13.18 -2.83 5.58
C GLN A 146 12.47 -4.02 6.23
N LEU A 147 13.03 -4.46 7.38
CA LEU A 147 12.49 -5.56 8.18
C LEU A 147 11.04 -5.26 8.63
N GLY A 148 10.15 -6.23 8.50
CA GLY A 148 8.75 -6.10 8.93
C GLY A 148 7.82 -5.43 7.92
N MET A 149 8.33 -4.72 6.90
CA MET A 149 7.48 -3.98 5.96
C MET A 149 6.75 -4.90 4.98
N LYS A 150 7.38 -6.01 4.59
CA LYS A 150 6.76 -7.03 3.75
C LYS A 150 5.60 -7.72 4.48
N GLU A 151 5.80 -8.06 5.75
CA GLU A 151 4.78 -8.69 6.60
C GLU A 151 3.60 -7.74 6.81
N ARG A 152 3.87 -6.46 7.12
CA ARG A 152 2.84 -5.41 7.21
C ARG A 152 2.03 -5.31 5.92
N TYR A 153 2.71 -5.28 4.76
CA TYR A 153 2.02 -5.23 3.47
C TYR A 153 1.10 -6.45 3.24
N GLN A 154 1.52 -7.65 3.67
CA GLN A 154 0.75 -8.88 3.51
C GLN A 154 -0.57 -8.91 4.29
N GLN A 155 -0.67 -8.17 5.41
CA GLN A 155 -1.89 -8.10 6.25
C GLN A 155 -3.14 -7.62 5.47
N ARG A 156 -2.94 -6.97 4.31
CA ARG A 156 -4.02 -6.60 3.38
C ARG A 156 -4.87 -7.77 2.93
N LYS A 157 -4.24 -8.91 2.68
CA LYS A 157 -4.88 -10.12 2.16
C LYS A 157 -5.92 -10.66 3.14
N GLU A 158 -5.59 -10.57 4.43
CA GLU A 158 -6.41 -11.09 5.53
C GLU A 158 -7.55 -10.13 5.90
N THR A 159 -7.27 -8.83 5.85
CA THR A 159 -8.18 -7.81 6.34
C THR A 159 -9.10 -7.31 5.23
N ILE A 160 -8.58 -6.48 4.34
CA ILE A 160 -9.37 -5.66 3.42
C ILE A 160 -9.63 -6.36 2.10
N GLU A 161 -8.64 -7.07 1.55
CA GLU A 161 -8.83 -7.77 0.27
C GLU A 161 -9.89 -8.87 0.36
N ARG A 162 -9.95 -9.58 1.49
CA ARG A 162 -10.97 -10.59 1.79
C ARG A 162 -12.37 -9.99 1.95
N LEU A 163 -12.47 -8.83 2.62
CA LEU A 163 -13.74 -8.10 2.74
C LEU A 163 -14.26 -7.69 1.36
N PHE A 164 -13.40 -7.09 0.53
CA PHE A 164 -13.76 -6.73 -0.83
C PHE A 164 -14.12 -7.95 -1.70
N GLY A 165 -13.40 -9.07 -1.55
CA GLY A 165 -13.75 -10.32 -2.24
C GLY A 165 -15.16 -10.78 -1.87
N THR A 166 -15.48 -10.79 -0.57
CA THR A 166 -16.83 -11.13 -0.07
C THR A 166 -17.89 -10.18 -0.63
N ALA A 167 -17.59 -8.89 -0.67
CA ALA A 167 -18.48 -7.87 -1.21
C ALA A 167 -18.76 -8.07 -2.72
N LYS A 168 -17.74 -8.46 -3.48
CA LYS A 168 -17.87 -8.76 -4.91
C LYS A 168 -18.70 -10.03 -5.16
N GLU A 169 -18.35 -11.14 -4.51
CA GLU A 169 -18.98 -12.44 -4.76
C GLU A 169 -20.38 -12.54 -4.17
N TYR A 170 -20.54 -12.26 -2.87
CA TYR A 170 -21.78 -12.56 -2.15
C TYR A 170 -22.77 -11.39 -2.17
N HIS A 171 -22.29 -10.15 -2.32
CA HIS A 171 -23.14 -8.97 -2.36
C HIS A 171 -23.32 -8.39 -3.77
N ASN A 172 -22.93 -9.15 -4.81
CA ASN A 172 -23.12 -8.81 -6.22
C ASN A 172 -22.51 -7.46 -6.65
N LEU A 173 -21.47 -6.98 -5.94
CA LEU A 173 -20.82 -5.73 -6.30
C LEU A 173 -19.86 -5.85 -7.50
N ARG A 174 -19.79 -7.01 -8.16
CA ARG A 174 -19.06 -7.15 -9.44
C ARG A 174 -19.56 -6.15 -10.50
N TYR A 175 -20.84 -5.79 -10.45
CA TYR A 175 -21.48 -4.84 -11.35
C TYR A 175 -22.36 -3.85 -10.56
N THR A 176 -22.41 -2.60 -11.01
CA THR A 176 -23.34 -1.60 -10.46
C THR A 176 -24.76 -1.88 -10.93
N ARG A 177 -25.69 -2.19 -10.01
CA ARG A 177 -27.10 -2.44 -10.34
C ARG A 177 -27.97 -1.19 -10.37
N LEU A 178 -27.55 -0.13 -9.66
CA LEU A 178 -28.27 1.13 -9.59
C LEU A 178 -27.55 2.19 -10.42
N LYS A 179 -28.33 3.06 -11.05
CA LYS A 179 -27.81 4.23 -11.77
C LYS A 179 -27.76 5.43 -10.81
N GLY A 180 -26.64 6.14 -10.82
CA GLY A 180 -26.41 7.36 -10.04
C GLY A 180 -25.56 7.16 -8.78
N LYS A 181 -24.66 8.13 -8.53
CA LYS A 181 -23.67 8.10 -7.46
C LYS A 181 -24.28 7.96 -6.07
N SER A 182 -25.37 8.68 -5.79
CA SER A 182 -26.06 8.65 -4.49
C SER A 182 -26.64 7.26 -4.18
N LYS A 183 -27.37 6.67 -5.13
CA LYS A 183 -27.97 5.33 -4.96
C LYS A 183 -26.90 4.24 -4.78
N MET A 184 -25.85 4.28 -5.60
CA MET A 184 -24.72 3.37 -5.45
C MET A 184 -24.00 3.58 -4.11
N GLY A 185 -23.88 4.83 -3.65
CA GLY A 185 -23.28 5.15 -2.36
C GLY A 185 -24.05 4.61 -1.16
N ALA A 186 -25.38 4.66 -1.20
CA ALA A 186 -26.22 4.06 -0.18
C ALA A 186 -26.09 2.52 -0.15
N THR A 187 -26.20 1.86 -1.32
CA THR A 187 -26.06 0.39 -1.41
C THR A 187 -24.72 -0.09 -0.91
N LEU A 188 -23.65 0.59 -1.32
CA LEU A 188 -22.30 0.23 -0.96
C LEU A 188 -22.02 0.52 0.52
N GLY A 189 -22.46 1.66 1.05
CA GLY A 189 -22.38 1.99 2.47
C GLY A 189 -23.07 0.96 3.35
N LEU A 190 -24.30 0.56 2.98
CA LEU A 190 -25.05 -0.47 3.69
C LEU A 190 -24.32 -1.83 3.64
N THR A 191 -23.79 -2.20 2.48
CA THR A 191 -23.04 -3.46 2.33
C THR A 191 -21.79 -3.48 3.22
N LEU A 192 -21.01 -2.40 3.22
CA LEU A 192 -19.83 -2.26 4.07
C LEU A 192 -20.20 -2.28 5.56
N ALA A 193 -21.28 -1.60 5.95
CA ALA A 193 -21.78 -1.62 7.31
C ALA A 193 -22.16 -3.05 7.77
N CYS A 194 -22.90 -3.79 6.94
CA CYS A 194 -23.25 -5.18 7.20
C CYS A 194 -22.01 -6.09 7.33
N LEU A 195 -21.01 -5.90 6.46
CA LEU A 195 -19.76 -6.66 6.53
C LEU A 195 -18.95 -6.32 7.79
N ASN A 196 -18.91 -5.06 8.20
CA ASN A 196 -18.26 -4.63 9.45
C ASN A 196 -18.98 -5.21 10.67
N LEU A 197 -20.31 -5.21 10.70
CA LEU A 197 -21.09 -5.86 11.77
C LEU A 197 -20.83 -7.36 11.85
N LYS A 198 -20.77 -8.05 10.70
CA LYS A 198 -20.42 -9.48 10.64
C LYS A 198 -19.00 -9.75 11.14
N LYS A 199 -18.05 -8.84 10.89
CA LYS A 199 -16.69 -8.94 11.41
C LYS A 199 -16.67 -8.74 12.92
N TYR A 200 -17.40 -7.74 13.42
CA TYR A 200 -17.53 -7.46 14.84
C TYR A 200 -18.16 -8.65 15.60
N SER A 201 -19.25 -9.23 15.08
CA SER A 201 -19.90 -10.37 15.73
C SER A 201 -19.00 -11.59 15.84
N LYS A 202 -18.20 -11.89 14.79
CA LYS A 202 -17.20 -12.96 14.84
C LYS A 202 -16.09 -12.69 15.86
N TRP A 203 -15.64 -11.44 15.96
CA TRP A 203 -14.63 -11.06 16.93
C TRP A 203 -15.15 -11.22 18.37
N MET A 204 -16.37 -10.75 18.64
CA MET A 204 -17.04 -10.92 19.93
C MET A 204 -17.27 -12.40 20.29
N ALA A 205 -17.70 -13.22 19.32
CA ALA A 205 -17.86 -14.66 19.52
C ALA A 205 -16.51 -15.35 19.82
N GLY A 206 -15.43 -14.93 19.15
CA GLY A 206 -14.08 -15.42 19.43
C GLY A 206 -13.58 -15.05 20.82
N ILE A 207 -13.85 -13.83 21.29
CA ILE A 207 -13.53 -13.40 22.66
C ILE A 207 -14.32 -14.23 23.67
N ALA A 208 -15.62 -14.40 23.46
CA ALA A 208 -16.45 -15.23 24.33
C ALA A 208 -15.94 -16.68 24.39
N LEU A 209 -15.57 -17.26 23.24
CA LEU A 209 -14.98 -18.60 23.18
C LEU A 209 -13.65 -18.68 23.95
N PHE A 210 -12.78 -17.69 23.79
CA PHE A 210 -11.49 -17.64 24.48
C PHE A 210 -11.67 -17.50 26.01
N LEU A 211 -12.61 -16.66 26.44
CA LEU A 211 -12.99 -16.53 27.86
C LEU A 211 -13.55 -17.85 28.39
N CYS A 212 -14.46 -18.50 27.68
CA CYS A 212 -15.00 -19.80 28.05
C CYS A 212 -13.92 -20.88 28.16
N LEU A 213 -12.96 -20.93 27.23
CA LEU A 213 -11.83 -21.86 27.27
C LEU A 213 -10.90 -21.57 28.46
N LYS A 214 -10.61 -20.28 28.74
CA LYS A 214 -9.85 -19.90 29.95
C LYS A 214 -10.57 -20.33 31.22
N VAL A 215 -11.87 -20.08 31.34
CA VAL A 215 -12.68 -20.50 32.50
C VAL A 215 -12.72 -22.02 32.61
N ALA A 216 -12.88 -22.76 31.51
CA ALA A 216 -12.88 -24.23 31.52
C ALA A 216 -11.52 -24.81 31.96
N LYS A 217 -10.41 -24.26 31.47
CA LYS A 217 -9.05 -24.65 31.87
C LYS A 217 -8.75 -24.31 33.33
N MET A 218 -9.13 -23.11 33.78
CA MET A 218 -9.06 -22.71 35.19
C MET A 218 -9.91 -23.62 36.07
N ARG A 219 -11.10 -24.00 35.61
CA ARG A 219 -12.01 -24.89 36.34
C ARG A 219 -11.43 -26.31 36.47
N GLN A 220 -10.73 -26.83 35.47
CA GLN A 220 -9.98 -28.09 35.58
C GLN A 220 -8.82 -27.99 36.58
N ILE A 221 -8.05 -26.89 36.56
CA ILE A 221 -6.97 -26.63 37.52
C ILE A 221 -7.53 -26.51 38.94
N ILE A 222 -8.64 -25.78 39.14
CA ILE A 222 -9.32 -25.66 40.43
C ILE A 222 -9.86 -27.02 40.90
N ILE A 223 -10.48 -27.83 40.01
CA ILE A 223 -10.95 -29.17 40.38
C ILE A 223 -9.78 -30.09 40.76
N MET A 224 -8.63 -30.01 40.07
CA MET A 224 -7.40 -30.71 40.47
C MET A 224 -6.91 -30.24 41.84
N ILE A 225 -6.76 -28.92 42.06
CA ILE A 225 -6.30 -28.34 43.33
C ILE A 225 -7.28 -28.64 44.48
N VAL A 226 -8.59 -28.68 44.23
CA VAL A 226 -9.62 -29.04 45.22
C VAL A 226 -9.62 -30.54 45.52
N LYS A 227 -9.34 -31.41 44.54
CA LYS A 227 -9.13 -32.84 44.78
C LYS A 227 -7.83 -33.13 45.55
N GLU A 228 -6.81 -32.31 45.37
CA GLU A 228 -5.51 -32.49 46.05
C GLU A 228 -5.50 -31.88 47.46
N LYS A 229 -6.39 -30.91 47.75
CA LYS A 229 -6.51 -30.25 49.07
C LYS A 229 -7.41 -30.93 50.10
N THR A 230 -7.86 -32.17 49.88
CA THR A 230 -8.44 -32.99 50.96
C THR A 230 -7.42 -33.86 51.70
N ASN A 231 -6.12 -33.70 51.44
CA ASN A 231 -5.07 -34.22 52.32
C ASN A 231 -4.13 -33.08 52.74
N TRP A 232 -4.38 -32.55 53.95
CA TRP A 232 -3.62 -31.45 54.54
C TRP A 232 -2.25 -31.91 55.02
N ARG A 233 -1.16 -31.39 54.42
CA ARG A 233 0.15 -31.18 55.08
C ARG A 233 1.08 -30.22 54.29
N PHE A 234 1.21 -28.99 54.81
CA PHE A 234 2.32 -28.01 54.82
C PHE A 234 3.18 -27.59 53.58
N ARG A 235 3.08 -26.27 53.24
CA ARG A 235 4.08 -25.20 52.82
C ARG A 235 5.08 -25.43 51.65
N PRO A 236 5.68 -24.36 51.00
CA PRO A 236 5.48 -22.91 51.05
C PRO A 236 5.34 -22.18 49.66
N VAL A 237 5.31 -20.85 49.73
CA VAL A 237 5.10 -19.76 48.74
C VAL A 237 6.04 -19.75 47.52
N CYS A 238 5.52 -19.39 46.33
CA CYS A 238 6.22 -18.60 45.31
C CYS A 238 5.23 -17.64 44.61
N LEU A 239 5.39 -16.33 44.85
CA LEU A 239 4.82 -15.27 44.02
C LEU A 239 5.60 -15.26 42.70
N GLN A 240 4.91 -15.31 41.56
CA GLN A 240 5.54 -15.02 40.27
C GLN A 240 4.64 -14.09 39.46
N SER A 241 5.20 -12.91 39.21
CA SER A 241 4.67 -11.77 38.48
C SER A 241 4.26 -12.12 37.06
N GLU A 242 3.00 -11.85 36.69
CA GLU A 242 2.58 -11.82 35.29
C GLU A 242 2.94 -10.46 34.71
N VAL A 243 3.81 -10.47 33.70
CA VAL A 243 4.19 -9.28 32.91
C VAL A 243 3.05 -8.98 31.94
N GLU A 244 2.44 -7.80 32.09
CA GLU A 244 1.45 -7.26 31.17
C GLU A 244 2.05 -7.10 29.77
N THR A 245 1.55 -7.86 28.79
CA THR A 245 1.84 -7.60 27.38
C THR A 245 0.88 -6.53 26.87
N TYR A 246 1.40 -5.30 26.78
CA TYR A 246 0.75 -4.18 26.10
C TYR A 246 0.43 -4.56 24.65
N VAL A 247 -0.86 -4.60 24.32
CA VAL A 247 -1.34 -4.68 22.93
C VAL A 247 -1.17 -3.30 22.31
N SER A 248 -0.07 -3.09 21.57
CA SER A 248 0.09 -1.90 20.74
C SER A 248 -0.93 -1.94 19.59
N THR A 249 -1.88 -1.02 19.58
CA THR A 249 -2.82 -0.77 18.49
C THR A 249 -2.08 -0.22 17.27
N PHE A 250 -1.55 -1.10 16.43
CA PHE A 250 -1.07 -0.73 15.10
C PHE A 250 -2.27 -0.51 14.16
N PHE A 251 -2.68 0.75 13.99
CA PHE A 251 -3.63 1.15 12.96
C PHE A 251 -2.92 1.27 11.60
N SER A 252 -2.90 0.16 10.85
CA SER A 252 -2.53 0.16 9.43
C SER A 252 -3.77 0.49 8.59
N ILE A 253 -3.69 1.58 7.81
CA ILE A 253 -4.77 1.97 6.88
C ILE A 253 -4.46 1.39 5.50
N PHE A 254 -5.47 0.81 4.84
CA PHE A 254 -5.31 0.17 3.54
C PHE A 254 -6.24 0.75 2.48
N MET A 255 -5.70 1.00 1.29
CA MET A 255 -6.39 1.75 0.23
C MET A 255 -6.61 0.90 -1.04
N ARG A 256 -7.85 0.89 -1.55
CA ARG A 256 -8.37 0.45 -2.88
C ARG A 256 -8.82 -1.00 -3.12
N LYS A 257 -9.93 -1.10 -3.88
CA LYS A 257 -10.28 -2.18 -4.83
C LYS A 257 -11.41 -1.73 -5.77
N GLU A 258 -11.29 -1.97 -7.07
CA GLU A 258 -12.24 -1.50 -8.09
C GLU A 258 -13.49 -2.40 -8.25
N PHE A 259 -14.65 -1.82 -8.57
CA PHE A 259 -15.84 -2.50 -9.08
C PHE A 259 -16.11 -2.06 -10.53
N ARG A 260 -16.74 -2.91 -11.37
CA ARG A 260 -17.01 -2.49 -12.77
C ARG A 260 -18.04 -1.35 -12.78
N GLY A 261 -17.60 -0.16 -13.18
CA GLY A 261 -18.42 1.06 -13.29
C GLY A 261 -18.26 2.08 -12.15
N CYS A 262 -17.63 1.74 -11.03
CA CYS A 262 -17.38 2.64 -9.89
C CYS A 262 -16.13 2.22 -9.11
N LYS A 263 -15.32 3.19 -8.68
CA LYS A 263 -14.17 2.94 -7.81
C LYS A 263 -14.56 3.17 -6.35
N LEU A 264 -14.31 2.16 -5.51
CA LEU A 264 -14.41 2.28 -4.06
C LEU A 264 -13.00 2.39 -3.49
N VAL A 265 -12.82 3.40 -2.64
CA VAL A 265 -11.59 3.57 -1.87
C VAL A 265 -11.88 3.71 -0.39
#